data_AF-A0A091BVW5-F1
#
_entry.id   AF-A0A091BVW5-F1
#
_cell.length_a   1.000
_cell.length_b   1.000
_cell.length_c   1.000
_cell.angle_alpha   90.00
_cell.angle_beta   90.00
_cell.angle_gamma   90.00
#
_symmetry.space_group_name_H-M   'P 1'
#
loop_
_entity.id
_entity.type
_entity.pdbx_description
1 polymer ?
#
loop_
_entity_poly.entity_id
_entity_poly.type
_entity_poly.pdbx_seq_one_letter_code
_entity_poly.pdbx_strand_id
1 'polypeptide(L)'
;MDYVADNLLPFVYDKREHLRLLHTAAITQPFEDTIVSTYTEWAIDIIRPQSETFNLPKDVLTKIIVEQIVVIIKTWLLQEAPMPPQEFKKDFLNLAKAPLYSYYTMET
;
A
#
# COMPACT_ATOMS: atom_id res chain seq x y z
N MET A 1 11.06 0.02 0.18
CA MET A 1 10.02 1.08 0.04
C MET A 1 10.31 2.04 -1.09
N ASP A 2 11.56 2.46 -1.32
CA ASP A 2 11.86 3.44 -2.37
C ASP A 2 11.50 2.91 -3.78
N TYR A 3 11.72 1.62 -4.06
CA TYR A 3 11.23 0.98 -5.29
C TYR A 3 9.73 1.16 -5.51
N VAL A 4 8.92 0.99 -4.45
CA VAL A 4 7.46 1.17 -4.50
C VAL A 4 7.14 2.65 -4.78
N ALA A 5 7.82 3.55 -4.10
CA ALA A 5 7.61 4.99 -4.30
C ALA A 5 7.97 5.45 -5.72
N ASP A 6 9.05 4.91 -6.29
CA ASP A 6 9.62 5.36 -7.56
C ASP A 6 8.99 4.71 -8.79
N ASN A 7 8.53 3.47 -8.66
CA ASN A 7 8.00 2.69 -9.79
C ASN A 7 6.50 2.48 -9.66
N LEU A 8 6.02 2.22 -8.44
CA LEU A 8 4.64 1.80 -8.25
C LEU A 8 3.66 2.95 -8.21
N LEU A 9 3.95 3.98 -7.42
CA LEU A 9 3.07 5.15 -7.30
C LEU A 9 2.78 5.79 -8.68
N PRO A 10 3.77 5.99 -9.58
CA PRO A 10 3.49 6.50 -10.91
C PRO A 10 2.62 5.56 -11.75
N PHE A 11 2.90 4.25 -11.71
CA PHE A 11 2.15 3.26 -12.49
C PHE A 11 0.67 3.20 -12.10
N VAL A 12 0.36 3.18 -10.80
CA VAL A 12 -1.04 3.13 -10.35
C VAL A 12 -1.76 4.47 -10.55
N TYR A 13 -1.03 5.59 -10.47
CA TYR A 13 -1.59 6.92 -10.71
C TYR A 13 -1.97 7.15 -12.17
N ASP A 14 -1.18 6.66 -13.11
CA ASP A 14 -1.50 6.71 -14.54
C ASP A 14 -2.81 5.96 -14.84
N LYS A 15 -3.05 4.86 -14.12
CA LYS A 15 -4.27 4.04 -14.27
C LYS A 15 -5.43 4.46 -13.38
N ARG A 16 -5.32 5.55 -12.61
CA ARG A 16 -6.25 5.87 -11.51
C ARG A 16 -7.73 5.92 -11.88
N GLU A 17 -8.09 6.47 -13.05
CA GLU A 17 -9.50 6.54 -13.48
C GLU A 17 -10.07 5.15 -13.74
N HIS A 18 -9.31 4.29 -14.40
CA HIS A 18 -9.69 2.89 -14.61
C HIS A 18 -9.82 2.15 -13.27
N LEU A 19 -8.88 2.37 -12.36
CA LEU A 19 -8.91 1.75 -11.03
C LEU A 19 -10.09 2.25 -10.18
N ARG A 20 -10.45 3.54 -10.29
CA ARG A 20 -11.61 4.12 -9.62
C ARG A 20 -12.91 3.51 -10.14
N LEU A 21 -13.04 3.37 -11.46
CA LEU A 21 -14.20 2.72 -12.09
C LEU A 21 -14.35 1.27 -11.61
N LEU A 22 -13.26 0.49 -11.63
CA LEU A 22 -13.26 -0.89 -11.13
C LEU A 22 -13.69 -0.99 -9.67
N HIS A 23 -13.23 -0.07 -8.81
CA HIS A 23 -13.65 -0.04 -7.42
C HIS A 23 -15.14 0.26 -7.25
N THR A 24 -15.67 1.24 -7.98
CA THR A 24 -17.08 1.63 -7.90
C THR A 24 -18.03 0.60 -8.51
N ALA A 25 -17.56 -0.22 -9.47
CA ALA A 25 -18.41 -1.12 -10.23
C ALA A 25 -18.89 -2.37 -9.47
N ALA A 26 -18.42 -2.65 -8.25
CA ALA A 26 -18.85 -3.75 -7.36
C ALA A 26 -18.96 -5.18 -7.97
N ILE A 27 -18.47 -5.43 -9.20
CA ILE A 27 -18.79 -6.64 -9.99
C ILE A 27 -17.59 -7.59 -10.19
N THR A 28 -16.36 -7.22 -9.85
CA THR A 28 -15.21 -8.12 -10.02
C THR A 28 -14.58 -8.43 -8.68
N GLN A 29 -14.09 -9.67 -8.54
CA GLN A 29 -13.18 -10.13 -7.48
C GLN A 29 -12.42 -8.94 -6.91
N PRO A 30 -12.51 -8.68 -5.59
CA PRO A 30 -12.16 -7.40 -5.00
C PRO A 30 -10.91 -6.85 -5.66
N PHE A 31 -11.00 -5.65 -6.22
CA PHE A 31 -9.84 -4.94 -6.77
C PHE A 31 -8.62 -5.04 -5.82
N GLU A 32 -8.91 -5.05 -4.52
CA GLU A 32 -8.02 -5.39 -3.42
C GLU A 32 -7.35 -6.76 -3.58
N ASP A 33 -8.06 -7.84 -3.83
CA ASP A 33 -7.50 -9.18 -4.00
C ASP A 33 -6.54 -9.27 -5.19
N THR A 34 -6.82 -8.57 -6.30
CA THR A 34 -5.94 -8.59 -7.50
C THR A 34 -4.67 -7.77 -7.28
N ILE A 35 -4.79 -6.60 -6.65
CA ILE A 35 -3.66 -5.76 -6.27
C ILE A 35 -2.84 -6.48 -5.20
N VAL A 36 -3.46 -6.93 -4.12
CA VAL A 36 -2.80 -7.64 -3.02
C VAL A 36 -2.14 -8.91 -3.51
N SER A 37 -2.76 -9.74 -4.35
CA SER A 37 -2.11 -10.96 -4.86
C SER A 37 -0.86 -10.63 -5.69
N THR A 38 -0.98 -9.72 -6.65
CA THR A 38 0.12 -9.29 -7.53
C THR A 38 1.28 -8.68 -6.73
N TYR A 39 0.97 -7.83 -5.73
CA TYR A 39 2.01 -7.24 -4.88
C TYR A 39 2.55 -8.19 -3.84
N THR A 40 1.77 -9.15 -3.35
CA THR A 40 2.23 -10.18 -2.40
C THR A 40 3.24 -11.11 -3.06
N GLU A 41 2.99 -11.53 -4.30
CA GLU A 41 3.93 -12.34 -5.08
C GLU A 41 5.26 -11.61 -5.28
N TRP A 42 5.22 -10.35 -5.72
CA TRP A 42 6.41 -9.51 -5.84
C TRP A 42 7.11 -9.28 -4.48
N ALA A 43 6.34 -9.06 -3.41
CA ALA A 43 6.86 -8.72 -2.10
C ALA A 43 7.50 -9.91 -1.37
N ILE A 44 7.02 -11.14 -1.57
CA ILE A 44 7.61 -12.35 -0.97
C ILE A 44 9.08 -12.51 -1.36
N ASP A 45 9.43 -12.15 -2.60
CA ASP A 45 10.81 -12.30 -3.09
C ASP A 45 11.75 -11.20 -2.60
N ILE A 46 11.22 -10.06 -2.13
CA ILE A 46 12.00 -8.83 -1.89
C ILE A 46 11.95 -8.37 -0.43
N ILE A 47 10.83 -8.58 0.26
CA ILE A 47 10.67 -8.24 1.67
C ILE A 47 11.30 -9.37 2.51
N ARG A 48 12.10 -8.96 3.49
CA ARG A 48 12.71 -9.86 4.49
C ARG A 48 12.18 -9.45 5.85
N PRO A 49 11.00 -9.95 6.25
CA PRO A 49 10.40 -9.54 7.52
C PRO A 49 11.20 -10.10 8.69
N GLN A 50 11.34 -9.31 9.76
CA GLN A 50 11.96 -9.74 11.02
C GLN A 50 10.94 -10.56 11.83
N SER A 51 10.64 -11.78 11.37
CA SER A 51 9.64 -12.67 11.97
C SER A 51 9.88 -12.96 13.45
N GLU A 52 11.15 -13.00 13.87
CA GLU A 52 11.57 -13.27 15.25
C GLU A 52 11.14 -12.16 16.22
N THR A 53 10.94 -10.93 15.74
CA THR A 53 10.51 -9.79 16.56
C THR A 53 9.04 -9.88 16.96
N PHE A 54 8.19 -10.48 16.13
CA PHE A 54 6.74 -10.47 16.29
C PHE A 54 6.12 -11.83 16.60
N ASN A 55 6.93 -12.90 16.70
CA ASN A 55 6.46 -14.28 16.86
C ASN A 55 5.40 -14.67 15.81
N LEU A 56 5.61 -14.27 14.55
CA LEU A 56 4.71 -14.55 13.43
C LEU A 56 5.46 -15.28 12.30
N PRO A 57 4.79 -16.19 11.56
CA PRO A 57 5.35 -16.75 10.33
C PRO A 57 5.73 -15.65 9.33
N LYS A 58 6.79 -15.89 8.55
CA LYS A 58 7.33 -14.90 7.59
C LYS A 58 6.31 -14.51 6.52
N ASP A 59 5.55 -15.46 6.02
CA ASP A 59 4.47 -15.27 5.04
C ASP A 59 3.34 -14.40 5.63
N VAL A 60 2.93 -14.67 6.87
CA VAL A 60 1.91 -13.87 7.58
C VAL A 60 2.39 -12.43 7.77
N LEU A 61 3.61 -12.23 8.26
CA LEU A 61 4.15 -10.88 8.47
C LEU A 61 4.38 -10.14 7.14
N THR A 62 4.78 -10.84 6.08
CA THR A 62 4.89 -10.27 4.73
C THR A 62 3.52 -9.80 4.23
N LYS A 63 2.48 -10.62 4.41
CA LYS A 63 1.11 -10.26 4.03
C LYS A 63 0.63 -9.00 4.76
N ILE A 64 0.85 -8.90 6.07
CA ILE A 64 0.48 -7.69 6.85
C ILE A 64 1.18 -6.44 6.29
N ILE A 65 2.48 -6.53 5.98
CA ILE A 65 3.24 -5.40 5.41
C ILE A 65 2.67 -5.01 4.04
N VAL A 66 2.35 -5.99 3.19
CA VAL A 66 1.76 -5.73 1.86
C VAL A 66 0.39 -5.08 1.99
N GLU A 67 -0.48 -5.59 2.87
CA GLU A 67 -1.80 -5.01 3.11
C GLU A 67 -1.70 -3.56 3.60
N GLN A 68 -0.76 -3.25 4.51
CA GLN A 68 -0.50 -1.87 4.94
C GLN A 68 -0.12 -0.97 3.76
N ILE A 69 0.81 -1.40 2.91
CA ILE A 69 1.25 -0.63 1.73
C ILE A 69 0.07 -0.40 0.78
N VAL A 70 -0.69 -1.45 0.49
CA VAL A 70 -1.87 -1.39 -0.40
C VAL A 70 -2.91 -0.41 0.14
N VAL A 71 -3.19 -0.43 1.45
CA VAL A 71 -4.13 0.51 2.07
C VAL A 71 -3.68 1.96 1.92
N ILE A 72 -2.40 2.27 2.14
CA ILE A 72 -1.87 3.63 1.97
C ILE A 72 -2.06 4.09 0.52
N ILE A 73 -1.65 3.26 -0.45
CA ILE A 73 -1.74 3.58 -1.88
C ILE A 73 -3.20 3.75 -2.30
N LYS A 74 -4.07 2.81 -1.92
CA LYS A 74 -5.50 2.85 -2.23
C LYS A 74 -6.15 4.12 -1.68
N THR A 75 -5.89 4.44 -0.41
CA THR A 75 -6.47 5.61 0.26
C THR A 75 -5.99 6.92 -0.37
N TRP A 76 -4.72 6.99 -0.79
CA TRP A 76 -4.21 8.13 -1.55
C TRP A 76 -4.87 8.24 -2.94
N LEU A 77 -4.90 7.14 -3.68
CA LEU A 77 -5.31 7.11 -5.10
C LEU A 77 -6.79 7.41 -5.32
N LEU A 78 -7.66 7.00 -4.39
CA LEU A 78 -9.11 7.10 -4.52
C LEU A 78 -9.69 8.44 -4.04
N GLN A 79 -8.85 9.38 -3.63
CA GLN A 79 -9.28 10.75 -3.35
C GLN A 79 -9.90 11.38 -4.61
N GLU A 80 -10.73 12.41 -4.44
CA GLU A 80 -11.33 13.12 -5.58
C GLU A 80 -10.27 13.75 -6.49
N ALA A 81 -9.20 14.30 -5.89
CA ALA A 81 -8.06 14.89 -6.57
C ALA A 81 -6.75 14.42 -5.90
N PRO A 82 -6.27 13.20 -6.19
CA PRO A 82 -5.05 12.68 -5.58
C PRO A 82 -3.85 13.51 -6.06
N MET A 83 -3.03 13.97 -5.11
CA MET A 83 -1.78 14.67 -5.41
C MET A 83 -0.87 13.81 -6.29
N PRO A 84 -0.09 14.38 -7.22
CA PRO A 84 0.80 13.62 -8.09
C PRO A 84 1.80 12.75 -7.32
N PRO A 85 2.26 11.61 -7.90
CA PRO A 85 3.18 10.69 -7.23
C PRO A 85 4.46 11.34 -6.71
N GLN A 86 5.02 12.30 -7.46
CA GLN A 86 6.24 13.03 -7.09
C GLN A 86 6.06 13.84 -5.81
N GLU A 87 4.86 14.39 -5.60
CA GLU A 87 4.52 15.14 -4.40
C GLU A 87 4.20 14.19 -3.24
N PHE A 88 3.44 13.11 -3.50
CA PHE A 88 3.05 12.16 -2.47
C PHE A 88 4.20 11.31 -1.94
N LYS A 89 5.26 11.12 -2.74
CA LYS A 89 6.38 10.20 -2.46
C LYS A 89 6.93 10.36 -1.04
N LYS A 90 7.14 11.60 -0.58
CA LYS A 90 7.69 11.85 0.76
C LYS A 90 6.74 11.36 1.85
N ASP A 91 5.45 11.67 1.72
CA ASP A 91 4.44 11.30 2.70
C ASP A 91 4.18 9.80 2.70
N PHE A 92 4.16 9.16 1.53
CA PHE A 92 4.11 7.71 1.40
C PHE A 92 5.27 7.04 2.16
N LEU A 93 6.50 7.49 1.95
CA LEU A 93 7.67 6.91 2.61
C LEU A 93 7.63 7.11 4.12
N ASN A 94 7.12 8.24 4.60
CA ASN A 94 6.91 8.49 6.02
C ASN A 94 5.88 7.51 6.61
N LEU A 95 4.68 7.45 6.00
CA LEU A 95 3.61 6.55 6.44
C LEU A 95 3.98 5.07 6.39
N ALA A 96 4.75 4.65 5.38
CA ALA A 96 5.13 3.26 5.19
C ALA A 96 6.32 2.82 6.08
N LYS A 97 7.14 3.76 6.56
CA LYS A 97 8.35 3.45 7.37
C LYS A 97 8.15 3.70 8.87
N ALA A 98 7.19 4.53 9.27
CA ALA A 98 6.96 4.85 10.68
C ALA A 98 5.77 4.09 11.27
N PRO A 99 5.78 3.79 12.58
CA PRO A 99 4.60 3.31 13.28
C PRO A 99 3.46 4.34 13.18
N LEU A 100 2.23 3.90 12.87
CA LEU A 100 1.09 4.80 12.73
C LEU A 100 0.83 5.62 14.00
N TYR A 101 1.09 5.05 15.18
CA TYR A 101 0.95 5.73 16.47
C TYR A 101 1.85 6.97 16.60
N SER A 102 2.90 7.10 15.78
CA SER A 102 3.73 8.30 15.75
C SER A 102 3.02 9.52 15.12
N TYR A 103 1.84 9.35 14.53
CA TYR A 103 1.09 10.41 13.81
C TYR A 103 -0.21 10.84 14.47
N TYR A 104 -0.58 10.27 15.62
CA TYR A 104 -1.79 10.69 16.33
C TYR A 104 -1.61 10.57 17.84
N THR A 105 -2.36 11.39 18.56
CA THR A 105 -2.56 11.27 20.00
C THR A 105 -4.00 10.85 20.25
N MET A 106 -4.23 9.99 21.24
CA MET A 106 -5.60 9.69 21.69
C MET A 106 -6.01 10.75 22.71
N GLU A 107 -7.17 11.39 22.52
CA GLU A 107 -7.78 12.17 23.58
C GLU A 107 -8.25 11.22 24.69
N THR A 108 -7.85 11.50 25.92
CA THR A 108 -8.17 10.73 27.14
C THR A 108 -9.24 11.42 27.95
#